data_AF-A0A923X6T1-F1
#
_entry.id   AF-A0A923X6T1-F1
#
_cell.length_a   1.000
_cell.length_b   1.000
_cell.length_c   1.000
_cell.angle_alpha   90.00
_cell.angle_beta   90.00
_cell.angle_gamma   90.00
#
_symmetry.space_group_name_H-M   'P 1'
#
loop_
_entity.id
_entity.type
_entity.pdbx_description
1 polymer ?
#
loop_
_entity_poly.entity_id
_entity_poly.type
_entity_poly.pdbx_seq_one_letter_code
_entity_poly.pdbx_strand_id
1 'polypeptide(L)' 'TVEAAGAERQLDARPSDALAIAVRAGAPIFAAEEIVAESGIEFEQEDANADSAAVVEQFRSFLEDVNPDDFLRNG' A
#
# COMPACT_ATOMS: atom_id res chain seq x y z
N THR A 1 -1.47 0.15 -22.59
CA THR A 1 -1.61 -0.61 -23.84
C THR A 1 -0.65 -1.79 -23.83
N VAL A 2 -0.82 -2.75 -24.73
CA VAL A 2 0.12 -3.88 -24.89
C VAL A 2 0.50 -4.02 -26.35
N GLU A 3 1.72 -4.46 -26.64
CA GLU A 3 2.11 -4.85 -27.98
C GLU A 3 1.72 -6.31 -28.24
N ALA A 4 0.94 -6.55 -29.29
CA ALA A 4 0.56 -7.89 -29.72
C ALA A 4 0.66 -7.97 -31.24
N ALA A 5 1.50 -8.89 -31.74
CA ALA A 5 1.77 -9.08 -33.17
C ALA A 5 2.24 -7.80 -33.88
N GLY A 6 3.12 -7.03 -33.23
CA GLY A 6 3.70 -5.80 -33.79
C GLY A 6 2.73 -4.60 -33.81
N ALA A 7 1.58 -4.70 -33.13
CA ALA A 7 0.60 -3.63 -33.04
C ALA A 7 0.25 -3.33 -31.58
N GLU A 8 0.06 -2.05 -31.28
CA GLU A 8 -0.39 -1.60 -29.97
C GLU A 8 -1.90 -1.83 -29.80
N ARG A 9 -2.31 -2.34 -28.63
CA ARG A 9 -3.71 -2.58 -28.30
C ARG A 9 -4.07 -2.03 -26.93
N GLN A 10 -5.28 -1.49 -26.84
CA GLN A 10 -5.90 -1.10 -25.59
C GLN A 10 -6.79 -2.26 -25.11
N LEU A 11 -6.66 -2.59 -23.83
CA LEU A 11 -7.39 -3.67 -23.19
C LEU A 11 -8.06 -3.11 -21.95
N ASP A 12 -9.32 -3.47 -21.75
CA ASP A 12 -10.01 -3.19 -20.49
C ASP A 12 -9.49 -4.14 -19.40
N ALA A 13 -9.23 -3.60 -18.22
CA ALA A 13 -8.69 -4.34 -17.10
C ALA A 13 -9.02 -3.62 -15.79
N ARG A 14 -9.27 -4.40 -14.73
CA ARG A 14 -9.35 -3.83 -13.38
C ARG A 14 -7.99 -3.22 -13.00
N PRO A 15 -7.95 -2.14 -12.19
CA PRO A 15 -6.70 -1.51 -11.79
C PRO A 15 -5.70 -2.50 -11.15
N SER A 16 -6.18 -3.45 -10.34
CA SER A 16 -5.33 -4.47 -9.71
C SER A 16 -4.61 -5.37 -10.72
N ASP A 17 -5.30 -5.75 -11.80
CA ASP A 17 -4.75 -6.67 -12.81
C ASP A 17 -3.74 -5.93 -13.70
N ALA A 18 -4.06 -4.71 -14.14
CA ALA A 18 -3.17 -3.85 -14.90
C ALA A 18 -1.87 -3.56 -14.14
N LEU A 19 -1.97 -3.20 -12.85
CA LEU A 19 -0.83 -2.94 -11.99
C LEU A 19 0.05 -4.19 -11.83
N ALA A 20 -0.56 -5.34 -11.54
CA ALA A 20 0.18 -6.58 -11.32
C ALA A 20 0.89 -7.07 -12.59
N ILE A 21 0.34 -6.79 -13.78
CA ILE A 21 1.02 -7.06 -15.07
C ILE A 21 2.17 -6.09 -15.27
N ALA A 22 1.95 -4.79 -15.10
CA ALA A 22 2.97 -3.76 -15.30
C ALA A 22 4.20 -4.01 -14.42
N VAL A 23 3.99 -4.32 -13.14
CA VAL A 23 5.06 -4.64 -12.18
C VAL A 23 5.87 -5.86 -12.63
N ARG A 24 5.21 -6.95 -13.05
CA ARG A 24 5.91 -8.17 -13.50
C ARG A 24 6.66 -7.98 -14.81
N ALA A 25 6.13 -7.14 -15.70
CA ALA A 25 6.75 -6.83 -16.99
C ALA A 25 7.82 -5.74 -16.89
N GLY A 26 7.97 -5.07 -15.75
CA GLY A 26 8.82 -3.88 -15.61
C GLY A 26 8.37 -2.71 -16.48
N ALA A 27 7.08 -2.64 -16.79
CA ALA A 27 6.51 -1.59 -17.63
C ALA A 27 6.26 -0.31 -16.82
N PRO A 28 6.40 0.89 -17.43
CA PRO A 28 6.08 2.14 -16.77
C PRO A 28 4.59 2.22 -16.43
N ILE A 29 4.29 2.81 -15.27
CA ILE A 29 2.92 2.99 -14.76
C ILE A 29 2.57 4.47 -14.86
N PHE A 30 1.38 4.76 -15.38
CA PHE A 30 0.85 6.11 -15.54
C PHE A 30 -0.54 6.20 -14.92
N ALA A 31 -0.88 7.37 -14.38
CA ALA A 31 -2.20 7.72 -13.93
C ALA A 31 -2.62 9.06 -14.55
N ALA A 32 -3.91 9.26 -14.74
CA ALA A 32 -4.43 10.55 -15.20
C ALA A 32 -4.25 11.61 -14.10
N GLU A 33 -3.84 12.81 -14.48
CA GLU A 33 -3.54 13.90 -13.53
C GLU A 33 -4.76 14.23 -12.65
N GLU A 34 -5.96 14.23 -13.22
CA GLU A 34 -7.22 14.44 -12.50
C GLU A 34 -7.47 13.39 -11.39
N ILE A 35 -7.13 12.12 -11.65
CA ILE A 35 -7.27 11.04 -10.65
C ILE A 35 -6.24 11.20 -9.54
N VAL A 36 -5.02 11.64 -9.89
CA VAL A 36 -3.98 11.92 -8.89
C VAL A 36 -4.39 13.13 -8.03
N ALA A 37 -4.98 14.16 -8.62
CA ALA A 37 -5.47 15.33 -7.86
C ALA A 37 -6.65 14.98 -6.93
N GLU A 38 -7.55 14.09 -7.36
CA GLU A 38 -8.72 13.70 -6.57
C GLU A 38 -8.41 12.66 -5.49
N SER A 39 -7.59 11.65 -5.80
CA SER A 39 -7.38 10.46 -4.97
C SER A 39 -5.93 10.23 -4.56
N GLY A 40 -5.01 11.09 -4.98
CA GLY A 40 -3.61 11.02 -4.60
C GLY A 40 -3.43 11.31 -3.11
N ILE A 41 -2.47 10.62 -2.51
CA ILE A 41 -2.01 10.89 -1.15
C ILE A 41 -0.60 11.47 -1.27
N GLU A 42 -0.44 12.72 -0.84
CA GLU A 42 0.89 13.30 -0.67
C GLU A 42 1.51 12.71 0.58
N PHE A 43 2.60 11.96 0.40
CA PHE A 43 3.42 11.54 1.51
C PHE A 43 4.40 12.67 1.83
N GLU A 44 4.14 13.40 2.92
CA GLU A 44 5.19 14.22 3.52
C GLU A 44 6.29 13.26 4.00
N GLN A 45 7.53 13.47 3.55
CA GLN A 45 8.69 12.68 3.98
C GLN A 45 9.10 12.97 5.44
N GLU A 46 8.36 13.82 6.14
CA GLU A 46 8.54 14.09 7.56
C GLU A 46 7.70 13.06 8.33
N ASP A 47 8.36 12.32 9.23
CA ASP A 47 7.75 11.48 10.27
C ASP A 47 7.34 10.01 10.01
N ALA A 48 7.98 9.30 9.08
CA ALA A 48 7.98 7.82 9.18
C ALA A 48 8.62 7.31 10.50
N ASN A 49 9.46 8.13 11.15
CA ASN A 49 10.15 7.79 12.40
C ASN A 49 9.49 8.33 13.67
N ALA A 50 8.70 9.41 13.63
CA ALA A 50 8.08 9.98 14.84
C ALA A 50 6.88 9.14 15.30
N ASP A 51 6.05 8.66 14.37
CA ASP A 51 4.94 7.75 14.70
C ASP A 51 5.43 6.41 15.27
N SER A 52 6.57 5.91 14.78
CA SER A 52 7.12 4.63 15.23
C SER A 52 7.51 4.65 16.71
N ALA A 53 8.04 5.76 17.23
CA ALA A 53 8.42 5.87 18.65
C ALA A 53 7.19 5.92 19.57
N ALA A 54 6.16 6.68 19.19
CA ALA A 54 4.91 6.79 19.94
C ALA A 54 4.15 5.46 19.98
N VAL A 55 4.08 4.75 18.85
CA VAL A 55 3.47 3.41 18.76
C VAL A 55 4.19 2.40 19.64
N VAL A 56 5.53 2.44 19.68
CA VAL A 56 6.33 1.55 20.53
C VAL A 56 6.10 1.84 22.03
N GLU A 57 5.95 3.10 22.43
CA GLU A 57 5.65 3.48 23.82
C GLU A 57 4.25 3.01 24.23
N GLN A 58 3.25 3.21 23.38
CA GLN A 58 1.89 2.71 23.61
C GLN A 58 1.85 1.18 23.70
N PHE A 59 2.61 0.48 22.85
CA PHE A 59 2.71 -0.98 22.90
C PHE A 59 3.39 -1.48 24.18
N ARG A 60 4.40 -0.76 24.71
CA ARG A 60 5.02 -1.09 26.00
C ARG A 60 4.04 -0.93 27.16
N SER A 61 3.31 0.18 27.20
CA SER A 61 2.27 0.39 28.23
C SER A 61 1.19 -0.70 28.18
N PHE A 62 0.80 -1.14 26.98
CA PHE A 62 -0.12 -2.27 26.83
C PHE A 62 0.45 -3.57 27.41
N LEU A 63 1.73 -3.89 27.15
CA LEU A 63 2.35 -5.11 27.69
C LEU A 63 2.53 -5.08 29.22
N GLU A 64 2.60 -3.90 29.84
CA GLU A 64 2.67 -3.76 31.30
C GLU A 64 1.34 -4.12 31.98
N ASP A 65 0.22 -3.87 31.32
CA ASP A 65 -1.13 -4.09 31.86
C ASP A 65 -1.75 -5.45 31.46
N VAL A 66 -1.09 -6.23 30.60
CA VAL A 66 -1.61 -7.51 30.08
C VAL A 66 -0.96 -8.69 30.80
N ASN A 67 -1.80 -9.62 31.28
CA ASN A 67 -1.32 -10.87 31.88
C ASN A 67 -1.24 -11.97 30.80
N PRO A 68 -0.19 -12.83 30.81
CA PRO A 68 -0.13 -14.02 29.96
C PRO A 68 -1.42 -14.84 29.86
N ASP A 69 -2.19 -14.94 30.96
CA ASP A 69 -3.44 -15.69 31.01
C ASP A 69 -4.59 -15.08 30.16
N ASP A 70 -4.49 -13.80 29.80
CA ASP A 70 -5.50 -13.10 28.98
C ASP A 70 -5.49 -13.61 27.53
N PHE A 71 -4.35 -14.11 27.05
CA PHE A 71 -4.22 -14.75 25.74
C PHE A 71 -4.76 -16.18 25.68
N LEU A 72 -4.98 -16.81 26.84
CA LEU A 72 -5.46 -18.20 26.95
C LEU A 72 -6.98 -18.29 27.04
N ARG A 73 -7.67 -17.16 27.26
CA ARG A 73 -9.14 -17.12 27.45
C ARG A 73 -9.94 -16.85 26.18
N ASN A 74 -9.30 -16.42 25.09
CA ASN A 74 -9.94 -16.11 23.82
C ASN A 74 -9.27 -16.83 22.62
N GLY A 75 -9.04 -18.14 22.77
CA GLY A 75 -8.72 -19.05 21.66
C GLY A 75 -9.92 -19.91 21.28
#